data_AF-A0A523LEL7-F1
#
_entry.id   AF-A0A523LEL7-F1
#
_cell.length_a   1.000
_cell.length_b   1.000
_cell.length_c   1.000
_cell.angle_alpha   90.00
_cell.angle_beta   90.00
_cell.angle_gamma   90.00
#
_symmetry.space_group_name_H-M   'P 1'
#
loop_
_entity.id
_entity.type
_entity.pdbx_description
1 polymer ?
#
loop_
_entity_poly.entity_id
_entity_poly.type
_entity_poly.pdbx_seq_one_letter_code
_entity_poly.pdbx_strand_id
1 'polypeptide(L)' 'MPKISRRDLLQYIGAGGIGAVGGVLYGESVQRDVEFLIPQVIPPEDYSPGIATWYNTICNQCSAGCGISVRI' A
#
# COMPACT_ATOMS: atom_id res chain seq x y z
N MET A 1 -15.06 -48.49 16.54
CA MET A 1 -14.61 -47.17 17.01
C MET A 1 -13.09 -47.13 16.95
N PRO A 2 -12.46 -46.19 16.22
CA PRO A 2 -11.00 -46.09 16.21
C PRO A 2 -10.52 -45.81 17.63
N LYS A 3 -9.61 -46.63 18.14
CA LYS A 3 -9.09 -46.52 19.50
C LYS A 3 -7.99 -45.46 19.48
N ILE A 4 -8.36 -44.20 19.76
CA ILE A 4 -7.41 -43.08 19.73
C ILE A 4 -6.36 -43.30 20.82
N SER A 5 -5.08 -43.36 20.44
CA SER A 5 -3.99 -43.48 21.41
C SER A 5 -3.57 -42.10 21.90
N ARG A 6 -2.97 -42.04 23.10
CA ARG A 6 -2.40 -40.78 23.64
C ARG A 6 -1.39 -40.13 22.67
N ARG A 7 -0.72 -40.94 21.84
CA ARG A 7 0.26 -40.47 20.85
C ARG A 7 -0.43 -39.80 19.66
N ASP A 8 -1.53 -40.38 19.19
CA ASP A 8 -2.31 -39.79 18.09
C ASP A 8 -2.92 -38.46 18.51
N LEU A 9 -3.43 -38.38 19.74
CA LEU A 9 -3.94 -37.12 20.31
C LEU A 9 -2.86 -36.03 20.33
N LEU A 10 -1.65 -36.36 20.80
CA LEU A 10 -0.53 -35.40 20.83
C LEU A 10 -0.09 -34.99 19.42
N GLN A 11 -0.15 -35.91 18.46
CA GLN A 11 0.21 -35.63 17.07
C GLN A 11 -0.81 -34.70 16.39
N TYR A 12 -2.11 -34.87 16.64
CA TYR A 12 -3.14 -33.96 16.14
C TYR A 12 -3.07 -32.57 16.78
N ILE A 13 -2.80 -32.49 18.09
CA ILE A 13 -2.62 -31.22 18.79
C ILE A 13 -1.35 -30.50 18.28
N GLY A 14 -0.25 -31.23 18.10
CA GLY A 14 1.00 -30.68 17.56
C GLY A 14 0.84 -30.18 16.12
N ALA A 15 0.19 -30.96 15.25
CA ALA A 15 -0.10 -30.55 13.88
C ALA A 15 -1.05 -29.34 13.80
N GLY A 16 -2.10 -29.31 14.64
CA GLY A 16 -3.02 -28.17 14.73
C GLY A 16 -2.36 -26.90 15.27
N GLY A 17 -1.47 -27.03 16.25
CA GLY A 17 -0.73 -25.92 16.85
C GLY A 17 0.22 -25.22 15.85
N ILE A 18 0.90 -25.99 15.01
CA ILE A 18 1.79 -25.44 13.97
C ILE A 18 0.99 -24.64 12.93
N GLY A 19 -0.20 -25.12 12.54
CA GLY A 19 -1.07 -24.40 11.61
C GLY A 19 -1.59 -23.08 12.17
N ALA A 20 -1.98 -23.06 13.45
CA ALA A 20 -2.45 -21.85 14.10
C ALA A 20 -1.34 -20.79 14.26
N VAL A 21 -0.15 -21.21 14.72
CA VAL A 21 1.00 -20.30 14.88
C VAL A 21 1.51 -19.80 13.53
N GLY A 22 1.58 -20.68 12.53
CA GLY A 22 1.98 -20.32 11.17
C GLY A 22 1.04 -19.30 10.54
N GLY A 23 -0.28 -19.41 10.75
CA GLY A 23 -1.27 -18.46 10.24
C GLY A 23 -1.16 -17.06 10.87
N VAL A 24 -0.89 -16.99 12.17
CA VAL A 24 -0.70 -15.70 12.88
C VAL A 24 0.58 -15.02 12.42
N LEU A 25 1.70 -15.75 12.40
CA LEU A 25 3.00 -15.22 11.97
C LEU A 25 2.99 -14.79 10.50
N TYR A 26 2.31 -15.55 9.63
CA TYR A 26 2.15 -15.17 8.24
C TYR A 26 1.29 -13.91 8.09
N GLY A 27 0.20 -13.79 8.88
CA GLY A 27 -0.63 -12.59 8.93
C GLY A 27 0.12 -11.33 9.38
N GLU A 28 1.07 -11.47 10.30
CA GLU A 28 1.94 -10.36 10.74
C GLU A 28 2.97 -9.97 9.68
N SER A 29 3.54 -10.95 8.96
CA SER A 29 4.50 -10.69 7.88
C SER A 29 3.89 -10.08 6.62
N VAL A 30 2.56 -10.18 6.45
CA VAL A 30 1.79 -9.61 5.33
C VAL A 30 1.00 -8.37 5.77
N GLN A 31 1.39 -7.74 6.89
CA GLN A 31 0.84 -6.43 7.22
C GLN A 31 1.23 -5.43 6.12
N ARG A 32 0.24 -5.04 5.33
CA ARG A 32 0.34 -3.92 4.40
C ARG A 32 0.59 -2.69 5.25
N ASP A 33 1.66 -1.96 4.97
CA ASP A 33 1.88 -0.66 5.58
C ASP A 33 0.64 0.20 5.39
N VAL A 34 0.21 0.89 6.45
CA VAL A 34 -0.91 1.81 6.37
C VAL A 34 -0.43 3.05 5.63
N GLU A 35 -0.80 3.16 4.35
CA GLU A 35 -0.49 4.32 3.53
C GLU A 35 -1.50 5.43 3.81
N PHE A 36 -0.99 6.59 4.25
CA PHE A 36 -1.81 7.78 4.46
C PHE A 36 -1.76 8.68 3.24
N LEU A 37 -2.93 8.98 2.67
CA LEU A 37 -3.09 10.04 1.69
C LEU A 37 -3.34 11.35 2.44
N ILE A 38 -2.29 12.16 2.62
CA ILE A 38 -2.39 13.45 3.32
C ILE A 38 -2.77 14.55 2.31
N PRO A 39 -3.98 15.13 2.38
CA PRO A 39 -4.38 16.20 1.48
C PRO A 39 -3.72 17.53 1.88
N GLN A 40 -3.76 18.49 0.96
CA GLN A 40 -3.39 19.87 1.28
C GLN A 40 -4.40 20.47 2.25
N VAL A 41 -3.92 21.27 3.21
CA VAL A 41 -4.78 21.92 4.22
C VAL A 41 -5.71 22.95 3.58
N ILE A 42 -5.20 23.72 2.60
CA ILE A 42 -5.96 24.69 1.82
C ILE A 42 -5.55 24.51 0.37
N PRO A 43 -6.37 23.84 -0.46
CA PRO A 43 -6.07 23.67 -1.87
C PRO A 43 -6.28 24.99 -2.64
N PRO A 44 -5.50 25.24 -3.71
CA PRO A 44 -5.80 26.31 -4.66
C PRO A 44 -7.05 26.00 -5.49
N GLU A 45 -7.74 27.04 -5.98
CA GLU A 45 -9.05 26.91 -6.66
C GLU A 45 -9.00 26.15 -7.99
N ASP A 46 -7.84 26.17 -8.65
CA ASP A 46 -7.57 25.59 -9.97
C ASP A 46 -6.93 24.20 -9.90
N TYR A 47 -6.71 23.66 -8.69
CA TYR A 47 -6.10 22.35 -8.48
C TYR A 47 -7.09 21.31 -7.95
N SER A 48 -7.20 20.18 -8.65
CA SER A 48 -7.96 19.02 -8.19
C SER A 48 -7.09 17.77 -8.19
N PRO A 49 -6.92 17.08 -7.04
CA PRO A 49 -6.18 15.82 -6.98
C PRO A 49 -6.69 14.80 -8.00
N GLY A 50 -5.77 14.18 -8.73
CA GLY A 50 -6.10 13.17 -9.75
C GLY A 50 -6.49 13.72 -11.13
N ILE A 51 -6.63 15.04 -11.29
CA ILE A 51 -6.89 15.69 -12.58
C ILE A 51 -5.65 16.49 -12.98
N ALA A 52 -5.23 16.33 -14.25
CA ALA A 52 -4.09 17.07 -14.78
C ALA A 52 -4.43 18.56 -14.90
N THR A 53 -3.64 19.42 -14.26
CA THR A 53 -3.79 20.87 -14.40
C THR A 53 -2.72 21.40 -15.35
N TRP A 54 -3.12 22.18 -16.35
CA TRP A 54 -2.22 22.66 -17.41
C TRP A 54 -1.98 24.16 -17.29
N TYR A 55 -0.72 24.56 -17.29
CA TYR A 55 -0.31 25.96 -17.30
C TYR A 55 0.58 26.26 -18.50
N ASN A 56 0.36 27.40 -19.13
CA ASN A 56 1.22 27.88 -20.20
C ASN A 56 2.28 28.82 -19.61
N THR A 57 3.54 28.53 -19.89
CA THR A 57 4.69 29.28 -19.39
C THR A 57 5.77 29.38 -20.46
N ILE A 58 6.90 30.00 -20.13
CA ILE A 58 8.04 30.19 -21.03
C ILE A 58 9.25 29.38 -20.55
N CYS A 59 9.96 28.74 -21.48
CA CYS A 59 11.22 28.07 -21.19
C CYS A 59 12.37 29.09 -21.20
N ASN A 60 12.99 29.29 -20.04
CA ASN A 60 14.08 30.27 -19.85
C ASN A 60 15.49 29.67 -20.01
N GLN A 61 15.64 28.52 -20.69
CA GLN A 61 16.95 27.88 -20.88
C GLN A 61 17.83 28.64 -21.89
N CYS A 62 17.25 29.42 -22.80
CA CYS A 62 17.95 30.26 -23.75
C CYS A 62 17.20 31.58 -23.98
N SER A 63 17.83 32.54 -24.67
CA SER A 63 17.24 33.85 -24.97
C SER A 63 16.02 33.82 -25.90
N ALA A 64 15.68 32.66 -26.47
CA ALA A 64 14.54 32.52 -27.37
C ALA A 64 13.18 32.50 -26.65
N GLY A 65 13.13 32.10 -25.37
CA GLY A 65 11.90 32.19 -24.56
C GLY A 65 10.70 31.42 -25.11
N CYS A 66 10.89 30.20 -25.61
CA CYS A 66 9.82 29.43 -26.24
C CYS A 66 8.64 29.16 -25.28
N GLY A 67 7.41 29.29 -25.79
CA GLY A 67 6.21 28.93 -25.05
C GLY A 67 6.09 27.42 -24.86
N ILE A 68 5.74 26.99 -23.64
CA ILE A 68 5.55 25.60 -23.26
C ILE A 68 4.25 25.44 -22.47
N SER A 69 3.64 24.25 -22.54
CA SER A 69 2.53 23.87 -21.68
C SER A 69 3.00 22.82 -20.69
N VAL A 70 2.83 23.09 -19.40
CA VAL A 70 3.33 22.28 -18.29
C VAL A 70 2.14 21.67 -17.57
N ARG A 71 2.24 20.36 -17.32
CA ARG A 71 1.30 19.60 -16.50
C ARG A 71 1.79 19.58 -15.06
N ILE A 72 0.95 20.03 -14.14
CA ILE A 72 1.09 19.85 -12.69
C ILE A 72 0.21 18.69 -12.22
#